data_AF-A0A1F8ZK51-F1
#
_entry.id   AF-A0A1F8ZK51-F1
#
_cell.length_a   1.000
_cell.length_b   1.000
_cell.length_c   1.000
_cell.angle_alpha   90.00
_cell.angle_beta   90.00
_cell.angle_gamma   90.00
#
_symmetry.space_group_name_H-M   'P 1'
#
loop_
_entity.id
_entity.type
_entity.pdbx_description
1 polymer ?
#
loop_
_entity_poly.entity_id
_entity_poly.type
_entity_poly.pdbx_seq_one_letter_code
_entity_poly.pdbx_strand_id
1 'polypeptide(L)'
;MLQIIEETFDLVLRNFRESQEIDLSEVSFMDPYGMVGLLEIGELLKIDGIRKTILLPQSEDVLKYLERMDFFRFAEEYFDLKFSNPPSPPFAKVGNSLTPPLKKGDIGNTVRNDYCV
;
A
#
# COMPACT_ATOMS: atom_id res chain seq x y z
N MET A 1 5.49 2.56 -18.01
CA MET A 1 6.13 3.45 -17.04
C MET A 1 5.42 4.78 -17.11
N LEU A 2 4.65 5.12 -16.07
CA LEU A 2 3.87 6.36 -16.02
C LEU A 2 4.62 7.39 -15.17
N GLN A 3 4.72 8.63 -15.65
CA GLN A 3 5.23 9.78 -14.90
C GLN A 3 4.11 10.81 -14.84
N ILE A 4 3.95 11.46 -13.69
CA ILE A 4 3.00 12.57 -13.52
C ILE A 4 3.80 13.86 -13.49
N ILE A 5 3.85 14.49 -14.66
CA ILE A 5 4.53 15.76 -14.96
C ILE A 5 3.57 16.63 -15.78
N GLU A 6 3.92 17.89 -16.00
CA GLU A 6 3.08 18.85 -16.73
C GLU A 6 2.59 18.30 -18.08
N GLU A 7 3.47 17.67 -18.87
CA GLU A 7 3.18 17.21 -20.23
C GLU A 7 2.24 15.99 -20.28
N THR A 8 2.10 15.24 -19.19
CA THR A 8 1.28 14.00 -19.14
C THR A 8 0.02 14.15 -18.29
N PHE A 9 -0.13 15.28 -17.60
CA PHE A 9 -1.18 15.49 -16.61
C PHE A 9 -2.59 15.38 -17.21
N ASP A 10 -2.85 15.97 -18.37
CA ASP A 10 -4.18 15.94 -19.01
C ASP A 10 -4.64 14.53 -19.36
N LEU A 11 -3.71 13.66 -19.79
CA LEU A 11 -4.02 12.27 -20.11
C LEU A 11 -4.39 11.49 -18.84
N VAL A 12 -3.64 11.73 -17.77
CA VAL A 12 -3.84 11.11 -16.46
C VAL A 12 -5.16 11.58 -15.83
N LEU A 13 -5.50 12.88 -15.96
CA LEU A 13 -6.72 13.48 -15.45
C LEU A 13 -7.99 12.87 -16.06
N ARG A 14 -8.01 12.58 -17.37
CA ARG A 14 -9.19 11.97 -18.01
C ARG A 14 -9.54 10.63 -17.39
N ASN A 15 -8.53 9.81 -17.11
CA ASN A 15 -8.72 8.51 -16.48
C ASN A 15 -9.22 8.64 -15.02
N PHE A 16 -8.82 9.69 -14.31
CA PHE A 16 -9.24 9.93 -12.93
C PHE A 16 -10.71 10.31 -12.80
N ARG A 17 -11.31 10.96 -13.79
CA ARG A 17 -12.72 11.39 -13.70
C ARG A 17 -13.67 10.21 -13.70
N GLU A 18 -13.36 9.16 -14.46
CA GLU A 18 -14.25 8.02 -14.69
C GLU A 18 -14.16 6.92 -13.60
N SER A 19 -13.07 6.89 -12.83
CA SER A 19 -12.82 5.88 -11.79
C SER A 19 -13.04 6.42 -10.37
N GLN A 20 -13.50 5.59 -9.43
CA GLN A 20 -13.50 5.93 -7.98
C GLN A 20 -12.09 5.90 -7.37
N GLU A 21 -11.16 5.22 -8.04
CA GLU A 21 -9.77 5.08 -7.64
C GLU A 21 -8.85 5.81 -8.62
N ILE A 22 -7.92 6.58 -8.07
CA ILE A 22 -6.79 7.18 -8.77
C ILE A 22 -5.62 6.23 -8.56
N ASP A 23 -5.31 5.43 -9.57
CA ASP A 23 -4.24 4.44 -9.49
C ASP A 23 -2.88 5.07 -9.79
N LEU A 24 -2.04 5.21 -8.77
CA LEU A 24 -0.66 5.67 -8.88
C LEU A 24 0.35 4.53 -8.70
N SER A 25 -0.09 3.27 -8.61
CA SER A 25 0.76 2.14 -8.26
C SER A 25 1.96 1.96 -9.20
N GLU A 26 1.76 2.24 -10.50
CA GLU A 26 2.77 2.15 -11.57
C GLU A 26 3.55 3.46 -11.80
N VAL A 27 3.34 4.48 -10.97
CA VAL A 27 4.05 5.76 -11.05
C VAL A 27 5.48 5.58 -10.56
N SER A 28 6.44 5.84 -11.44
CA SER A 28 7.87 5.75 -11.13
C SER A 28 8.47 7.09 -10.70
N PHE A 29 7.77 8.20 -10.94
CA PHE A 29 8.18 9.55 -10.57
C PHE A 29 6.98 10.51 -10.60
N MET A 30 6.96 11.44 -9.64
CA MET A 30 6.01 12.55 -9.57
C MET A 30 6.81 13.79 -9.20
N ASP A 31 6.69 14.87 -9.96
CA ASP A 31 7.38 16.12 -9.65
C ASP A 31 6.51 17.03 -8.74
N PRO A 32 7.02 18.19 -8.27
CA PRO A 32 6.22 19.11 -7.48
C PRO A 32 4.96 19.61 -8.19
N TYR A 33 4.97 19.74 -9.52
CA TYR A 33 3.79 20.17 -10.29
C TYR A 33 2.71 19.08 -10.32
N GLY A 34 3.10 17.82 -10.47
CA GLY A 34 2.22 16.67 -10.41
C GLY A 34 1.56 16.52 -9.05
N MET A 35 2.28 16.80 -7.96
CA MET A 35 1.72 16.84 -6.61
C MET A 35 0.67 17.93 -6.46
N VAL A 36 1.02 19.17 -6.82
CA VAL A 36 0.09 20.32 -6.73
C VAL A 36 -1.12 20.08 -7.62
N GLY A 37 -0.93 19.56 -8.83
CA GLY A 37 -2.02 19.20 -9.72
C GLY A 37 -2.96 18.16 -9.09
N LEU A 38 -2.42 17.14 -8.41
CA LEU A 38 -3.24 16.15 -7.71
C LEU A 38 -4.05 16.78 -6.57
N LEU A 39 -3.45 17.68 -5.80
CA LEU A 39 -4.13 18.39 -4.71
C LEU A 39 -5.23 19.31 -5.24
N GLU A 40 -4.98 20.03 -6.33
CA GLU A 40 -5.96 20.91 -6.98
C GLU A 40 -7.16 20.10 -7.49
N ILE A 41 -6.92 18.92 -8.09
CA ILE A 41 -8.00 17.98 -8.43
C ILE A 41 -8.79 17.60 -7.17
N GLY A 42 -8.11 17.35 -6.06
CA GLY A 42 -8.73 17.03 -4.78
C GLY A 42 -9.66 18.14 -4.29
N GLU A 43 -9.23 19.40 -4.38
CA GLU A 43 -10.04 20.57 -4.04
C GLU A 43 -11.28 20.68 -4.93
N LEU A 44 -11.11 20.50 -6.25
CA LEU A 44 -12.24 20.52 -7.20
C LEU A 44 -13.26 19.42 -6.89
N LEU A 45 -12.81 18.19 -6.62
CA LEU A 45 -13.69 17.07 -6.27
C LEU A 45 -14.42 17.30 -4.95
N LYS A 46 -13.74 17.91 -3.96
CA LYS A 46 -14.33 18.26 -2.67
C LYS A 46 -15.47 19.27 -2.80
N ILE A 47 -15.35 20.26 -3.71
CA ILE A 47 -16.44 21.20 -4.01
C ILE A 47 -17.68 20.47 -4.52
N ASP A 48 -17.49 19.43 -5.34
CA ASP A 48 -18.57 18.57 -5.85
C ASP A 48 -19.05 17.52 -4.84
N GLY A 49 -18.48 17.49 -3.63
CA GLY A 49 -18.80 16.51 -2.59
C GLY A 49 -18.31 15.09 -2.91
N ILE A 50 -17.36 14.95 -3.84
CA ILE A 50 -16.80 13.68 -4.28
C ILE A 50 -15.48 13.45 -3.53
N ARG A 51 -15.35 12.27 -2.93
CA ARG A 51 -14.10 11.80 -2.33
C ARG A 51 -13.65 10.52 -3.04
N LYS A 52 -12.42 10.53 -3.56
CA LYS A 52 -11.81 9.39 -4.28
C LYS A 52 -10.72 8.74 -3.43
N THR A 53 -10.39 7.49 -3.78
CA THR A 53 -9.24 6.79 -3.19
C THR A 53 -8.03 6.92 -4.09
N ILE A 54 -6.86 7.25 -3.53
CA ILE A 54 -5.56 7.14 -4.23
C ILE A 54 -4.94 5.79 -3.88
N LEU A 55 -4.61 4.99 -4.89
CA LEU A 55 -3.71 3.86 -4.73
C LEU A 55 -2.28 4.38 -4.82
N LEU A 56 -1.55 4.29 -3.71
CA LEU A 56 -0.21 4.84 -3.58
C LEU A 56 0.81 4.15 -4.50
N PRO A 57 1.87 4.86 -4.93
CA PRO A 57 2.95 4.25 -5.72
C PRO A 57 3.59 3.04 -5.03
N GLN A 58 3.95 2.02 -5.81
CA GLN A 58 4.68 0.85 -5.29
C GLN A 58 6.16 1.15 -5.03
N SER A 59 6.71 2.18 -5.68
CA SER A 59 8.12 2.55 -5.56
C SER A 59 8.40 3.21 -4.21
N GLU A 60 9.24 2.58 -3.38
CA GLU A 60 9.68 3.14 -2.10
C GLU A 60 10.35 4.51 -2.26
N ASP A 61 11.12 4.70 -3.34
CA ASP A 61 11.83 5.97 -3.57
C ASP A 61 10.84 7.11 -3.83
N VAL A 62 9.75 6.82 -4.56
CA VAL A 62 8.67 7.78 -4.79
C VAL A 62 7.93 8.05 -3.49
N LEU A 63 7.62 7.03 -2.69
CA LEU A 63 6.96 7.21 -1.40
C LEU A 63 7.79 8.08 -0.44
N LYS A 64 9.09 7.81 -0.30
CA LYS A 64 10.02 8.62 0.53
C LYS A 64 10.12 10.05 0.02
N TYR A 65 10.10 10.23 -1.29
CA TYR A 65 10.10 11.56 -1.87
C TYR A 65 8.81 12.33 -1.57
N LEU A 66 7.64 11.70 -1.73
CA LEU A 66 6.34 12.28 -1.38
C LEU A 66 6.23 12.63 0.11
N GLU A 67 6.75 11.76 0.98
CA GLU A 67 6.82 12.00 2.42
C GLU A 67 7.69 13.23 2.75
N ARG A 68 8.87 13.34 2.14
CA ARG A 68 9.77 14.50 2.33
C ARG A 68 9.15 15.82 1.86
N MET A 69 8.18 15.77 0.96
CA MET A 69 7.47 16.92 0.43
C MET A 69 6.17 17.22 1.20
N ASP A 70 5.91 16.51 2.30
CA ASP A 70 4.66 16.59 3.10
C ASP A 70 3.38 16.29 2.29
N PHE A 71 3.50 15.62 1.14
CA PHE A 71 2.37 15.43 0.22
C PHE A 71 1.20 14.72 0.89
N PHE A 72 1.45 13.65 1.64
CA PHE A 72 0.40 12.83 2.26
C PHE A 72 -0.46 13.62 3.24
N ARG A 73 0.15 14.55 4.00
CA ARG A 73 -0.55 15.40 4.95
C ARG A 73 -1.64 16.22 4.26
N PHE A 74 -1.34 16.76 3.08
CA PHE A 74 -2.32 17.52 2.29
C PHE A 74 -3.29 16.61 1.54
N ALA A 75 -2.81 15.50 0.99
CA ALA A 75 -3.63 14.59 0.21
C ALA A 75 -4.76 13.95 1.04
N GLU A 76 -4.52 13.65 2.32
CA GLU A 76 -5.54 13.08 3.23
C GLU A 76 -6.75 14.01 3.44
N GLU A 77 -6.61 15.32 3.23
CA GLU A 77 -7.74 16.24 3.31
C GLU A 77 -8.76 16.00 2.19
N TYR A 78 -8.29 15.50 1.05
CA TYR A 78 -9.05 15.38 -0.20
C TYR A 78 -9.38 13.93 -0.58
N PHE A 79 -8.49 13.01 -0.24
CA PHE A 79 -8.53 11.63 -0.73
C PHE A 79 -8.42 10.63 0.43
N ASP A 80 -8.94 9.44 0.20
CA ASP A 80 -8.58 8.28 1.01
C ASP A 80 -7.30 7.67 0.42
N LEU A 81 -6.31 7.34 1.26
CA LEU A 81 -5.03 6.80 0.79
C LEU A 81 -4.97 5.30 1.07
N LYS A 82 -4.60 4.52 0.06
CA LYS A 82 -4.48 3.06 0.16
C LYS A 82 -3.21 2.58 -0.52
N PHE A 83 -2.46 1.70 0.13
CA PHE A 83 -1.35 1.02 -0.52
C PHE A 83 -1.87 0.04 -1.58
N SER A 84 -1.31 0.10 -2.79
CA SER A 84 -1.58 -0.87 -3.86
C SER A 84 -1.01 -2.23 -3.46
N ASN A 85 -1.82 -3.07 -2.81
CA ASN A 85 -1.47 -4.34 -2.15
C ASN A 85 -0.46 -4.21 -1.00
N PRO A 86 -0.50 -5.12 0.00
CA PRO A 86 0.43 -5.01 1.12
C PRO A 86 1.85 -5.18 0.59
N PRO A 87 2.80 -4.31 0.97
CA PRO A 87 4.20 -4.61 0.74
C PRO A 87 4.44 -5.99 1.36
N SER A 88 4.92 -6.95 0.59
CA SER A 88 5.54 -8.13 1.18
C SER A 88 6.57 -7.59 2.18
N PRO A 89 6.45 -7.89 3.48
CA PRO A 89 7.28 -7.23 4.48
C PRO A 89 8.75 -7.41 4.10
N PRO A 90 9.56 -6.34 4.01
CA PRO A 90 10.95 -6.45 3.54
C PRO A 90 11.86 -7.28 4.46
N PHE A 91 11.35 -7.72 5.61
CA PHE A 91 12.06 -8.60 6.52
C PHE A 91 11.08 -9.57 7.18
N ALA A 92 10.87 -10.73 6.55
CA ALA A 92 10.74 -11.93 7.36
C ALA A 92 12.07 -12.06 8.10
N LYS A 93 12.13 -11.52 9.32
CA LYS A 93 13.20 -11.86 10.26
C LYS A 93 13.27 -13.38 10.25
N VAL A 94 14.39 -13.92 9.76
CA VAL A 94 14.83 -15.28 10.07
C VAL A 94 15.03 -15.32 11.57
N GLY A 95 13.93 -15.42 12.30
CA GLY A 95 13.90 -15.81 13.68
C GLY A 95 14.14 -17.30 13.66
N ASN A 96 15.33 -17.70 14.12
CA ASN A 96 15.68 -19.08 14.42
C ASN A 96 14.55 -19.72 15.26
N SER A 97 13.64 -20.44 14.62
CA SER A 97 12.89 -21.49 15.29
C SER A 97 13.74 -22.76 15.18
N LEU A 98 14.54 -22.97 16.22
CA LEU A 98 14.99 -24.32 16.58
C LEU A 98 13.73 -25.16 16.81
N THR A 99 13.23 -25.78 15.75
CA THR A 99 12.38 -26.95 15.89
C THR A 99 13.31 -28.12 16.18
N PRO A 100 13.25 -28.75 17.38
CA PRO A 100 13.98 -29.99 17.58
C PRO A 100 13.38 -31.05 16.64
N PRO A 101 14.19 -31.84 15.93
CA PRO A 101 13.67 -32.90 15.09
C PRO A 101 12.99 -33.97 15.95
N LEU A 102 11.74 -34.27 15.58
CA LEU A 102 10.97 -35.41 16.09
C LEU A 102 11.81 -36.69 16.04
N LYS A 103 12.09 -37.26 17.22
CA LYS A 103 12.62 -38.63 17.32
C LYS A 103 11.53 -39.60 16.84
N LYS A 104 11.88 -40.39 15.82
CA LYS A 104 11.06 -41.48 15.28
C LYS A 104 11.53 -42.80 15.90
N GLY A 105 10.60 -43.53 16.52
CA GLY A 105 10.77 -44.93 16.95
C GLY A 105 11.21 -45.09 18.40
N ASP A 106 10.33 -45.58 19.28
CA ASP A 106 10.29 -47.01 19.59
C ASP A 106 9.16 -47.35 20.58
N ILE A 107 8.25 -48.21 20.11
CA ILE A 107 7.56 -49.31 20.81
C ILE A 107 7.72 -49.44 22.33
N GLY A 108 6.59 -49.51 23.05
CA GLY A 108 6.59 -50.17 24.35
C GLY A 108 5.41 -49.85 25.29
N ASN A 109 4.42 -50.75 25.28
CA ASN A 109 3.68 -51.24 26.43
C ASN A 109 2.88 -50.30 27.36
N THR A 110 1.58 -50.61 27.39
CA THR A 110 0.84 -51.07 28.59
C THR A 110 0.65 -50.10 29.76
N VAL A 111 -0.63 -49.80 30.00
CA VAL A 111 -1.41 -49.92 31.25
C VAL A 111 -2.42 -48.76 31.22
N ARG A 112 -3.68 -49.02 30.83
CA ARG A 112 -4.82 -49.31 31.72
C ARG A 112 -5.21 -48.12 32.62
N ASN A 113 -6.44 -47.68 32.39
CA ASN A 113 -7.45 -47.32 33.37
C ASN A 113 -7.36 -45.99 34.13
N ASP A 114 -8.47 -45.23 33.98
CA ASP A 114 -9.41 -44.87 35.07
C ASP A 114 -9.58 -43.38 35.45
N TYR A 115 -10.85 -42.91 35.32
CA TYR A 115 -11.55 -41.78 35.97
C TYR A 115 -11.13 -40.34 35.58
N CYS A 116 -11.95 -39.28 35.48
CA CYS A 116 -13.34 -38.96 35.86
C CYS A 116 -13.75 -37.65 35.16
N VAL A 117 -14.98 -37.55 34.62
CA VAL A 117 -15.99 -36.49 34.88
C VAL A 117 -17.37 -37.10 34.64
#